data_AF-A0A248JXP5-F1
#
_entry.id   AF-A0A248JXP5-F1
#
_cell.length_a   1.000
_cell.length_b   1.000
_cell.length_c   1.000
_cell.angle_alpha   90.00
_cell.angle_beta   90.00
_cell.angle_gamma   90.00
#
_symmetry.space_group_name_H-M   'P 1'
#
loop_
_entity.id
_entity.type
_entity.pdbx_description
1 polymer ?
#
loop_
_entity_poly.entity_id
_entity_poly.type
_entity_poly.pdbx_seq_one_letter_code
_entity_poly.pdbx_strand_id
1 'polypeptide(L)'
;MIKSTKGKISEAVLTGTLTKGFPADLVRAAQRKLAILHAATTVDDLRVPPGNRLEKLSGDREGQHSIRINDQWRVCFRWDGQDAHDVEIVDYH
;
A
#
# COMPACT_ATOMS: atom_id res chain seq x y z
N MET A 1 -9.86 7.10 2.59
CA MET A 1 -9.25 6.62 3.87
C MET A 1 -9.03 5.11 3.82
N ILE A 2 -8.18 4.55 4.69
CA ILE A 2 -8.03 3.09 4.81
C ILE A 2 -9.14 2.53 5.72
N LYS A 3 -9.89 1.53 5.22
CA LYS A 3 -11.01 0.89 5.94
C LYS A 3 -10.72 -0.53 6.41
N SER A 4 -9.88 -1.26 5.68
CA SER A 4 -9.45 -2.60 6.07
C SER A 4 -8.03 -2.86 5.60
N THR A 5 -7.32 -3.72 6.34
CA THR A 5 -5.99 -4.21 5.99
C THR A 5 -6.02 -5.73 5.87
N LYS A 6 -5.05 -6.28 5.14
CA LYS A 6 -4.79 -7.72 5.06
C LYS A 6 -3.34 -8.00 5.37
N GLY A 7 -3.10 -9.10 6.06
CA GLY A 7 -1.78 -9.63 6.31
C GLY A 7 -1.03 -8.93 7.45
N LYS A 8 -0.14 -9.70 8.08
CA LYS A 8 0.59 -9.28 9.29
C LYS A 8 1.52 -8.09 9.06
N ILE A 9 2.06 -7.93 7.86
CA ILE A 9 2.99 -6.82 7.55
C ILE A 9 2.24 -5.49 7.54
N SER A 10 1.11 -5.42 6.86
CA SER A 10 0.29 -4.22 6.76
C SER A 10 -0.20 -3.76 8.14
N GLU A 11 -0.71 -4.70 8.95
CA GLU A 11 -1.12 -4.44 10.32
C GLU A 11 0.04 -3.94 11.19
N ALA A 12 1.21 -4.58 11.09
CA ALA A 12 2.38 -4.20 11.85
C ALA A 12 2.87 -2.79 11.49
N VAL A 13 3.02 -2.50 10.20
CA VAL A 13 3.47 -1.19 9.72
C VAL A 13 2.49 -0.08 10.11
N LEU A 14 1.18 -0.34 10.02
CA LEU A 14 0.12 0.62 10.36
C LEU A 14 0.07 0.91 11.87
N THR A 15 0.37 -0.08 12.72
CA THR A 15 0.50 0.10 14.18
C THR A 15 1.88 0.59 14.62
N GLY A 16 2.82 0.75 13.69
CA GLY A 16 4.18 1.21 13.97
C GLY A 16 5.09 0.15 14.60
N THR A 17 4.74 -1.13 14.46
CA THR A 17 5.52 -2.27 14.95
C THR A 17 6.37 -2.89 13.85
N LEU A 18 7.42 -3.62 14.25
CA LEU A 18 8.24 -4.43 13.34
C LEU A 18 7.69 -5.85 13.29
N THR A 19 7.73 -6.47 12.11
CA THR A 19 7.37 -7.87 11.95
C THR A 19 8.46 -8.64 11.19
N LYS A 20 8.56 -9.94 11.47
CA LYS A 20 9.51 -10.82 10.81
C LYS A 20 9.14 -10.94 9.31
N GLY A 21 10.13 -10.83 8.44
CA GLY A 21 9.95 -10.96 6.99
C GLY A 21 9.73 -9.64 6.25
N PHE A 22 9.71 -8.50 6.96
CA PHE A 22 9.72 -7.18 6.33
C PHE A 22 11.00 -6.41 6.70
N PRO A 23 11.74 -5.83 5.72
CA PRO A 23 12.97 -5.11 6.00
C PRO A 23 12.75 -3.88 6.90
N ALA A 24 13.52 -3.77 7.98
CA ALA A 24 13.34 -2.73 9.00
C ALA A 24 13.58 -1.30 8.46
N ASP A 25 14.49 -1.16 7.49
CA ASP A 25 14.79 0.09 6.78
C ASP A 25 13.61 0.58 5.93
N LEU A 26 12.75 -0.33 5.45
CA LEU A 26 11.59 0.01 4.63
C LEU A 26 10.35 0.43 5.44
N VAL A 27 10.34 0.22 6.76
CA VAL A 27 9.18 0.52 7.62
C VAL A 27 8.76 1.97 7.52
N ARG A 28 9.72 2.90 7.59
CA ARG A 28 9.42 4.33 7.45
C ARG A 28 8.89 4.69 6.07
N ALA A 29 9.40 4.04 5.02
CA ALA A 29 8.89 4.25 3.66
C ALA A 29 7.46 3.71 3.53
N ALA A 30 7.19 2.51 4.01
CA ALA A 30 5.87 1.89 3.99
C ALA A 30 4.84 2.71 4.78
N GLN A 31 5.19 3.20 5.98
CA GLN A 31 4.34 4.08 6.76
C GLN A 31 3.96 5.36 6.00
N ARG A 32 4.91 5.98 5.30
CA ARG A 32 4.62 7.15 4.46
C ARG A 32 3.64 6.81 3.34
N LYS A 33 3.79 5.64 2.69
CA LYS A 33 2.85 5.20 1.64
C LYS A 33 1.45 4.96 2.21
N LEU A 34 1.34 4.32 3.38
CA LEU A 34 0.05 4.13 4.04
C LEU A 34 -0.58 5.45 4.49
N ALA A 35 0.21 6.41 4.97
CA ALA A 35 -0.30 7.74 5.33
C ALA A 35 -0.83 8.50 4.10
N ILE A 36 -0.12 8.47 2.97
CA ILE A 36 -0.57 9.06 1.71
C ILE A 36 -1.87 8.37 1.24
N LEU A 37 -1.91 7.04 1.27
CA LEU A 37 -3.12 6.27 0.93
C LEU A 37 -4.31 6.62 1.83
N HIS A 38 -4.06 6.79 3.12
CA HIS A 38 -5.10 7.14 4.08
C HIS A 38 -5.66 8.55 3.84
N ALA A 39 -4.81 9.50 3.46
CA ALA A 39 -5.17 10.88 3.19
C ALA A 39 -5.78 11.13 1.79
N ALA A 40 -5.64 10.18 0.87
CA ALA A 40 -6.12 10.31 -0.50
C ALA A 40 -7.66 10.46 -0.55
N THR A 41 -8.11 11.42 -1.35
CA THR A 41 -9.53 11.69 -1.63
C THR A 41 -9.97 11.04 -2.94
N THR A 42 -9.04 10.94 -3.90
CA THR A 42 -9.20 10.23 -5.16
C THR A 42 -8.04 9.25 -5.35
N VAL A 43 -8.25 8.23 -6.18
CA VAL A 43 -7.16 7.29 -6.49
C VAL A 43 -6.00 7.99 -7.22
N ASP A 44 -6.29 9.03 -8.01
CA ASP A 44 -5.28 9.77 -8.77
C ASP A 44 -4.37 10.65 -7.90
N ASP A 45 -4.80 11.01 -6.68
CA ASP A 45 -3.95 11.69 -5.69
C ASP A 45 -2.66 10.87 -5.43
N LEU A 46 -2.77 9.55 -5.54
CA LEU A 46 -1.65 8.61 -5.35
C LEU A 46 -0.62 8.63 -6.48
N ARG A 47 -0.84 9.38 -7.57
CA ARG A 47 0.20 9.64 -8.57
C ARG A 47 1.29 10.58 -8.03
N VAL A 48 1.00 11.33 -6.97
CA VAL A 48 1.95 12.20 -6.29
C VAL A 48 2.31 11.61 -4.91
N PRO A 49 3.60 11.45 -4.59
CA PRO A 49 4.77 11.74 -5.42
C PRO A 49 4.95 10.71 -6.57
N PRO A 50 5.65 11.07 -7.67
CA PRO A 50 5.85 10.19 -8.84
C PRO A 50 6.42 8.80 -8.50
N GLY A 51 7.20 8.70 -7.42
CA GLY A 51 7.74 7.45 -6.92
C GLY A 51 6.70 6.45 -6.40
N ASN A 52 5.44 6.86 -6.21
CA ASN A 52 4.34 5.93 -5.94
C ASN A 52 4.10 4.98 -7.12
N ARG A 53 4.31 5.45 -8.36
CA ARG A 53 4.05 4.68 -9.59
C ARG A 53 2.73 3.92 -9.49
N LEU A 54 1.65 4.66 -9.25
CA LEU A 54 0.30 4.11 -9.13
C LEU A 54 -0.02 3.25 -10.36
N GLU A 55 -0.43 2.02 -10.11
CA GLU A 55 -0.71 1.03 -11.14
C GLU A 55 -2.04 0.32 -10.84
N LYS A 56 -2.88 0.15 -11.86
CA LYS A 56 -4.06 -0.71 -11.77
C LYS A 56 -3.63 -2.13 -12.12
N LEU A 57 -3.90 -3.08 -11.23
CA LEU A 57 -3.50 -4.48 -11.37
C LEU A 57 -4.49 -5.27 -12.24
N SER A 58 -3.99 -6.33 -12.85
CA SER A 58 -4.73 -7.26 -13.73
C SER A 58 -4.49 -8.71 -13.35
N GLY A 59 -5.18 -9.65 -14.00
CA GLY A 59 -5.06 -11.09 -13.72
C GLY A 59 -5.66 -11.45 -12.36
N ASP A 60 -4.96 -12.23 -11.55
CA ASP A 60 -5.44 -12.69 -10.23
C ASP A 60 -5.69 -11.55 -9.22
N ARG A 61 -5.15 -10.36 -9.49
CA ARG A 61 -5.37 -9.14 -8.68
C ARG A 61 -6.20 -8.09 -9.41
N GLU A 62 -6.98 -8.48 -10.42
CA GLU A 62 -7.89 -7.56 -11.11
C GLU A 62 -8.82 -6.83 -10.11
N GLY A 63 -9.02 -5.53 -10.35
CA GLY A 63 -9.79 -4.66 -9.46
C GLY A 63 -8.99 -4.09 -8.28
N GLN A 64 -7.71 -4.45 -8.14
CA GLN A 64 -6.79 -3.81 -7.19
C GLN A 64 -5.93 -2.74 -7.87
N HIS A 65 -5.38 -1.86 -7.05
CA HIS A 65 -4.34 -0.90 -7.39
C HIS A 65 -3.09 -1.19 -6.56
N SER A 66 -1.95 -0.69 -7.01
CA SER A 66 -0.72 -0.74 -6.23
C SER A 66 0.05 0.58 -6.26
N ILE A 67 0.80 0.83 -5.17
CA ILE A 67 1.85 1.85 -5.11
C ILE A 67 3.16 1.24 -4.60
N ARG A 68 4.29 1.72 -5.09
CA ARG A 68 5.62 1.19 -4.75
C ARG A 68 6.12 1.70 -3.41
N ILE A 69 6.69 0.80 -2.63
CA ILE A 69 7.53 1.12 -1.46
C ILE A 69 8.98 1.25 -1.94
N ASN A 70 9.48 0.23 -2.63
CA ASN A 70 10.77 0.20 -3.34
C ASN A 70 10.64 -0.67 -4.61
N ASP A 71 11.73 -1.22 -5.15
CA ASP A 71 11.66 -2.07 -6.34
C ASP A 71 10.97 -3.42 -6.08
N GLN A 72 11.14 -3.99 -4.88
CA GLN A 72 10.62 -5.29 -4.48
C GLN A 72 9.21 -5.25 -3.88
N TRP A 73 8.92 -4.29 -3.01
CA TRP A 73 7.71 -4.25 -2.19
C TRP A 73 6.65 -3.28 -2.75
N ARG A 74 5.39 -3.67 -2.62
CA ARG A 74 4.21 -2.89 -3.03
C ARG A 74 3.19 -2.81 -1.90
N VAL A 75 2.45 -1.71 -1.85
CA VAL A 75 1.15 -1.65 -1.18
C VAL A 75 0.09 -1.93 -2.23
N CYS A 76 -0.67 -3.01 -2.08
CA CYS A 76 -1.83 -3.35 -2.91
C CYS A 76 -3.12 -3.05 -2.16
N PHE A 77 -4.16 -2.59 -2.85
CA PHE A 77 -5.44 -2.24 -2.24
C PHE A 77 -6.56 -2.23 -3.26
N ARG A 78 -7.81 -2.44 -2.80
CA ARG A 78 -9.02 -2.14 -3.58
C ARG A 78 -9.44 -0.70 -3.32
N TRP A 79 -9.94 -0.03 -4.35
CA TRP A 79 -10.48 1.33 -4.25
C TRP A 79 -11.95 1.30 -4.69
N ASP A 80 -12.85 1.77 -3.83
CA ASP A 80 -14.30 1.78 -4.11
C ASP A 80 -14.79 3.10 -4.71
N GLY A 81 -13.90 4.07 -4.89
CA GLY A 81 -14.20 5.44 -5.31
C GLY A 81 -13.84 6.48 -4.26
N GLN A 82 -13.86 6.10 -2.98
CA GLN A 82 -13.64 7.01 -1.85
C GLN A 82 -12.61 6.47 -0.84
N ASP A 83 -12.61 5.16 -0.64
CA ASP A 83 -11.84 4.50 0.40
C ASP A 83 -11.02 3.32 -0.13
N ALA A 84 -9.92 3.06 0.59
CA ALA A 84 -9.02 1.94 0.35
C ALA A 84 -9.40 0.77 1.25
N HIS A 85 -9.57 -0.39 0.65
CA HIS A 85 -9.91 -1.65 1.30
C HIS A 85 -8.86 -2.70 1.02
N ASP A 86 -8.79 -3.70 1.89
CA ASP A 86 -7.91 -4.85 1.76
C ASP A 86 -6.44 -4.47 1.57
N VAL A 87 -6.01 -3.41 2.26
CA VAL A 87 -4.67 -2.86 2.09
C VAL A 87 -3.63 -3.87 2.56
N GLU A 88 -2.76 -4.27 1.64
CA GLU A 88 -1.78 -5.35 1.82
C GLU A 88 -0.39 -4.88 1.39
N ILE A 89 0.64 -5.13 2.22
CA ILE A 89 2.05 -5.00 1.81
C ILE A 89 2.54 -6.36 1.33
N VAL A 90 2.95 -6.42 0.06
CA VAL A 90 3.38 -7.66 -0.61
C VAL A 90 4.79 -7.56 -1.15
N ASP A 91 5.49 -8.69 -1.10
CA ASP A 91 6.69 -8.91 -1.88
C ASP A 91 6.27 -9.23 -3.32
N TYR A 92 6.78 -8.47 -4.28
CA TYR A 92 6.39 -8.54 -5.69
C TYR A 92 7.47 -9.22 -6.55
N HIS A 93 8.44 -9.91 -5.95
CA HIS A 93 9.46 -10.72 -6.63
C HIS A 93 9.33 -12.21 -6.29
#